data_AF-A0A6B9Z7V7-F1
#
_entry.id   AF-A0A6B9Z7V7-F1
#
_cell.length_a   1.000
_cell.length_b   1.000
_cell.length_c   1.000
_cell.angle_alpha   90.00
_cell.angle_beta   90.00
_cell.angle_gamma   90.00
#
_symmetry.space_group_name_H-M   'P 1'
#
loop_
_entity.id
_entity.type
_entity.pdbx_description
1 polymer ?
#
loop_
_entity_poly.entity_id
_entity_poly.type
_entity_poly.pdbx_seq_one_letter_code
_entity_poly.pdbx_strand_id
1 'polypeptide(L)'
;MELIEIINTAKQLNVREAMLENSTIKTACLNGLQMNDVSATNMKISDANLSDLEICYAQLGGAYIHSIGLPPEGHPNYDANARQRPLKFEDCYLAGSTVTNCDLSGVAISNCNLAGTTINGILVEDLLKAYHK
;
A
#
# COMPACT_ATOMS: atom_id res chain seq x y z
N MET A 1 -27.99 -3.22 16.77
CA MET A 1 -26.96 -2.20 16.47
C MET A 1 -27.67 -1.07 15.76
N GLU A 2 -27.57 0.13 16.29
CA GLU A 2 -28.15 1.32 15.69
C GLU A 2 -27.16 1.84 14.64
N LEU A 3 -27.64 2.07 13.42
CA LEU A 3 -26.83 2.61 12.34
C LEU A 3 -26.70 4.12 12.55
N ILE A 4 -25.47 4.60 12.68
CA ILE A 4 -25.20 6.05 12.70
C ILE A 4 -24.90 6.47 11.26
N GLU A 5 -25.83 7.21 10.65
CA GLU A 5 -25.68 7.71 9.29
C GLU A 5 -25.19 9.15 9.26
N ILE A 6 -24.20 9.41 8.40
CA ILE A 6 -23.70 10.75 8.09
C ILE A 6 -23.76 10.90 6.58
N ILE A 7 -24.75 11.65 6.09
CA ILE A 7 -25.06 11.75 4.65
C ILE A 7 -24.90 13.20 4.17
N ASN A 8 -24.24 13.39 3.03
CA ASN A 8 -24.16 14.64 2.27
C ASN A 8 -23.88 15.88 3.12
N THR A 9 -22.87 15.82 3.99
CA THR A 9 -22.53 16.93 4.88
C THR A 9 -21.11 17.43 4.65
N ALA A 10 -20.91 18.74 4.76
CA ALA A 10 -19.58 19.36 4.79
C ALA A 10 -18.96 19.34 6.21
N LYS A 11 -19.61 18.63 7.16
CA LYS A 11 -19.12 18.50 8.53
C LYS A 11 -18.00 17.46 8.59
N GLN A 12 -17.04 17.69 9.47
CA GLN A 12 -16.00 16.72 9.80
C GLN A 12 -16.58 15.59 10.65
N LEU A 13 -16.15 14.36 10.38
CA LEU A 13 -16.42 13.20 11.23
C LEU A 13 -15.27 13.06 12.23
N ASN A 14 -15.56 13.21 13.51
CA ASN A 14 -14.62 12.96 14.60
C ASN A 14 -15.03 11.67 15.33
N VAL A 15 -14.23 10.62 15.19
CA VAL A 15 -14.47 9.33 15.83
C VAL A 15 -13.37 9.10 16.87
N ARG A 16 -13.72 9.16 18.15
CA ARG A 16 -12.80 8.96 19.27
C ARG A 16 -13.35 7.88 20.18
N GLU A 17 -12.45 6.99 20.64
CA GLU A 17 -12.77 5.93 21.60
C GLU A 17 -13.95 5.03 21.16
N ALA A 18 -14.18 4.92 19.84
CA ALA A 18 -15.28 4.16 19.28
C ALA A 18 -14.79 2.82 18.72
N MET A 19 -15.61 1.77 18.92
CA MET A 19 -15.41 0.48 18.29
C MET A 19 -16.12 0.45 16.93
N LEU A 20 -15.34 0.30 15.86
CA LEU A 20 -15.84 0.22 14.48
C LEU A 20 -15.77 -1.21 13.91
N GLU A 21 -15.65 -2.22 14.76
CA GLU A 21 -15.61 -3.61 14.31
C GLU A 21 -16.83 -3.93 13.43
N ASN A 22 -16.60 -4.57 12.29
CA ASN A 22 -17.62 -4.93 11.30
C ASN A 22 -18.38 -3.74 10.68
N SER A 23 -17.92 -2.50 10.87
CA SER A 23 -18.48 -1.32 10.20
C SER A 23 -18.02 -1.24 8.74
N THR A 24 -18.87 -0.68 7.87
CA THR A 24 -18.55 -0.47 6.45
C THR A 24 -18.61 1.01 6.09
N ILE A 25 -17.58 1.49 5.39
CA ILE A 25 -17.55 2.82 4.77
C ILE A 25 -17.57 2.60 3.26
N LYS A 26 -18.68 2.95 2.60
CA LYS A 26 -18.88 2.75 1.16
C LYS A 26 -19.15 4.07 0.47
N THR A 27 -18.56 4.27 -0.72
CA THR A 27 -18.76 5.48 -1.55
C THR A 27 -18.54 6.80 -0.79
N ALA A 28 -17.60 6.81 0.16
CA ALA A 28 -17.27 8.00 0.95
C ALA A 28 -15.98 8.66 0.46
N CYS A 29 -15.90 9.99 0.55
CA CYS A 29 -14.67 10.74 0.35
C CYS A 29 -13.89 10.80 1.67
N LEU A 30 -12.71 10.18 1.73
CA LEU A 30 -11.84 10.16 2.92
C LEU A 30 -10.55 10.99 2.71
N ASN A 31 -10.55 11.90 1.74
CA ASN A 31 -9.39 12.70 1.39
C ASN A 31 -8.94 13.54 2.60
N GLY A 32 -7.68 13.40 2.99
CA GLY A 32 -7.10 14.10 4.14
C GLY A 32 -7.50 13.53 5.51
N LEU A 33 -8.17 12.37 5.57
CA LEU A 33 -8.41 11.67 6.83
C LEU A 33 -7.08 11.29 7.48
N GLN A 34 -6.94 11.59 8.78
CA GLN A 34 -5.81 11.15 9.60
C GLN A 34 -6.28 10.08 10.58
N MET A 35 -5.54 8.98 10.65
CA MET A 35 -5.77 7.88 11.59
C MET A 35 -4.50 7.68 12.42
N ASN A 36 -4.51 8.18 13.66
CA ASN A 36 -3.41 8.04 14.59
C ASN A 36 -3.82 7.07 15.70
N ASP A 37 -2.91 6.18 16.10
CA ASP A 37 -3.13 5.21 17.18
C ASP A 37 -4.34 4.27 16.96
N VAL A 38 -4.60 3.90 15.71
CA VAL A 38 -5.71 3.00 15.33
C VAL A 38 -5.22 1.57 15.17
N SER A 39 -5.95 0.60 15.75
CA SER A 39 -5.82 -0.81 15.38
C SER A 39 -6.68 -1.11 14.16
N ALA A 40 -6.04 -1.46 13.05
CA ALA A 40 -6.69 -1.78 11.77
C ALA A 40 -6.42 -3.23 11.34
N THR A 41 -6.27 -4.14 12.30
CA THR A 41 -6.03 -5.56 12.02
C THR A 41 -7.17 -6.14 11.18
N ASN A 42 -6.84 -6.87 10.12
CA ASN A 42 -7.78 -7.44 9.15
C ASN A 42 -8.62 -6.41 8.37
N MET A 43 -8.23 -5.13 8.35
CA MET A 43 -8.85 -4.14 7.48
C MET A 43 -8.65 -4.52 6.01
N LYS A 44 -9.72 -4.42 5.22
CA LYS A 44 -9.68 -4.59 3.77
C LYS A 44 -10.01 -3.28 3.08
N ILE A 45 -9.13 -2.86 2.18
CA ILE A 45 -9.34 -1.72 1.29
C ILE A 45 -9.36 -2.27 -0.14
N SER A 46 -10.45 -2.05 -0.87
CA SER A 46 -10.63 -2.52 -2.25
C SER A 46 -11.21 -1.40 -3.11
N ASP A 47 -10.80 -1.36 -4.38
CA ASP A 47 -11.28 -0.39 -5.38
C ASP A 47 -11.16 1.08 -4.93
N ALA A 48 -10.13 1.37 -4.12
CA ALA A 48 -9.87 2.68 -3.57
C ALA A 48 -8.67 3.34 -4.26
N ASN A 49 -8.75 4.66 -4.43
CA ASN A 49 -7.58 5.46 -4.76
C ASN A 49 -6.78 5.73 -3.48
N LEU A 50 -5.62 5.08 -3.35
CA LEU A 50 -4.67 5.28 -2.24
C LEU A 50 -3.44 6.08 -2.67
N SER A 51 -3.56 6.89 -3.72
CA SER A 51 -2.49 7.81 -4.10
C SER A 51 -2.14 8.71 -2.92
N ASP A 52 -0.84 8.94 -2.71
CA ASP A 52 -0.32 9.79 -1.65
C ASP A 52 -0.60 9.27 -0.22
N LEU A 53 -1.00 8.00 -0.07
CA LEU A 53 -1.09 7.34 1.23
C LEU A 53 0.29 7.24 1.88
N GLU A 54 0.42 7.80 3.08
CA GLU A 54 1.58 7.64 3.95
C GLU A 54 1.27 6.61 5.03
N ILE A 55 2.16 5.62 5.19
CA ILE A 55 2.12 4.66 6.30
C ILE A 55 3.45 4.76 7.04
N CYS A 56 3.43 5.43 8.19
CA CYS A 56 4.61 5.68 9.00
C CYS A 56 4.44 5.05 10.39
N TYR A 57 5.51 4.44 10.91
CA TYR A 57 5.52 3.75 12.22
C TYR A 57 4.41 2.69 12.43
N ALA A 58 3.95 2.04 11.35
CA ALA A 58 2.91 1.02 11.41
C ALA A 58 3.46 -0.41 11.31
N GLN A 59 2.75 -1.36 11.92
CA GLN A 59 3.03 -2.79 11.76
C GLN A 59 2.34 -3.33 10.49
N LEU A 60 3.12 -3.65 9.46
CA LEU A 60 2.65 -4.23 8.19
C LEU A 60 3.01 -5.72 8.02
N GLY A 61 3.53 -6.37 9.05
CA GLY A 61 3.89 -7.80 8.99
C GLY A 61 2.69 -8.67 8.59
N GLY A 62 2.85 -9.42 7.48
CA GLY A 62 1.80 -10.28 6.93
C GLY A 62 0.77 -9.57 6.03
N ALA A 63 0.93 -8.26 5.76
CA ALA A 63 0.06 -7.56 4.83
C ALA A 63 0.14 -8.17 3.42
N TYR A 64 -1.02 -8.40 2.79
CA TYR A 64 -1.11 -8.89 1.42
C TYR A 64 -1.51 -7.75 0.48
N ILE A 65 -0.50 -7.16 -0.16
CA ILE A 65 -0.66 -6.02 -1.07
C ILE A 65 -0.55 -6.55 -2.50
N HIS A 66 -1.68 -6.60 -3.22
CA HIS A 66 -1.74 -7.18 -4.56
C HIS A 66 -2.67 -6.37 -5.47
N SER A 67 -2.45 -6.52 -6.79
CA SER A 67 -3.26 -5.83 -7.81
C SER A 67 -3.28 -4.30 -7.64
N ILE A 68 -2.19 -3.72 -7.13
CA ILE A 68 -2.03 -2.28 -6.97
C ILE A 68 -1.52 -1.68 -8.28
N GLY A 69 -2.16 -0.61 -8.74
CA GLY A 69 -1.78 0.10 -9.96
C GLY A 69 -2.92 1.02 -10.41
N LEU A 70 -2.75 1.60 -11.60
CA LEU A 70 -3.86 2.31 -12.24
C LEU A 70 -4.96 1.32 -12.65
N PRO A 71 -6.22 1.78 -12.72
CA PRO A 71 -7.30 0.95 -13.24
C PRO A 71 -6.96 0.40 -14.63
N PRO A 72 -7.27 -0.87 -14.93
CA PRO A 72 -6.98 -1.46 -16.24
C PRO A 72 -7.91 -0.93 -17.32
N GLU A 73 -7.54 -1.13 -18.60
CA GLU A 73 -8.38 -0.78 -19.74
C GLU A 73 -9.78 -1.40 -19.61
N GLY A 74 -10.82 -0.61 -19.89
CA GLY A 74 -12.22 -1.00 -19.73
C GLY A 74 -12.82 -0.74 -18.33
N HIS A 75 -12.01 -0.38 -17.33
CA HIS A 75 -12.53 0.07 -16.04
C HIS A 75 -13.17 1.46 -16.15
N PRO A 76 -14.27 1.79 -15.43
CA PRO A 76 -14.93 3.11 -15.51
C PRO A 76 -14.03 4.31 -15.23
N ASN A 77 -12.96 4.11 -14.46
CA ASN A 77 -11.95 5.12 -14.11
C ASN A 77 -10.63 4.93 -14.87
N TYR A 78 -10.62 4.18 -15.97
CA TYR A 78 -9.44 4.03 -16.81
C TYR A 78 -9.09 5.36 -17.50
N ASP A 79 -7.82 5.70 -17.48
CA ASP A 79 -7.26 6.82 -18.24
C ASP A 79 -5.94 6.38 -18.90
N ALA A 80 -5.93 6.34 -20.23
CA ALA A 80 -4.77 5.93 -21.02
C ALA A 80 -3.56 6.89 -20.85
N ASN A 81 -3.82 8.13 -20.44
CA ASN A 81 -2.79 9.14 -20.21
C ASN A 81 -2.31 9.16 -18.74
N ALA A 82 -3.02 8.47 -17.84
CA ALA A 82 -2.60 8.41 -16.46
C ALA A 82 -1.26 7.68 -16.33
N ARG A 83 -0.46 8.11 -15.36
CA ARG A 83 0.82 7.49 -15.00
C ARG A 83 0.82 7.21 -13.52
N GLN A 84 1.09 5.96 -13.17
CA GLN A 84 1.26 5.57 -11.78
C GLN A 84 2.48 6.28 -11.22
N ARG A 85 2.31 6.98 -10.10
CA ARG A 85 3.44 7.51 -9.35
C ARG A 85 4.19 6.35 -8.70
N PRO A 86 5.54 6.38 -8.66
CA PRO A 86 6.32 5.27 -8.11
C PRO A 86 6.02 5.09 -6.62
N LEU A 87 6.04 3.84 -6.15
CA LEU A 87 6.02 3.53 -4.72
C LEU A 87 7.40 3.78 -4.11
N LYS A 88 7.43 4.24 -2.87
CA LYS A 88 8.67 4.45 -2.11
C LYS A 88 8.61 3.62 -0.82
N PHE A 89 9.66 2.84 -0.59
CA PHE A 89 9.91 2.15 0.67
C PHE A 89 11.23 2.66 1.21
N GLU A 90 11.21 3.27 2.39
CA GLU A 90 12.37 3.89 3.03
C GLU A 90 12.38 3.43 4.48
N ASP A 91 13.54 3.01 4.98
CA ASP A 91 13.72 2.49 6.35
C ASP A 91 12.74 1.36 6.75
N CYS A 92 12.36 0.52 5.79
CA CYS A 92 11.41 -0.58 5.97
C CYS A 92 12.12 -1.91 6.26
N TYR A 93 11.55 -2.72 7.16
CA TYR A 93 11.97 -4.11 7.36
C TYR A 93 11.17 -5.04 6.42
N LEU A 94 11.79 -5.45 5.31
CA LEU A 94 11.19 -6.31 4.26
C LEU A 94 11.80 -7.73 4.22
N ALA A 95 12.49 -8.16 5.29
CA ALA A 95 13.15 -9.45 5.31
C ALA A 95 12.13 -10.60 5.19
N GLY A 96 12.40 -11.54 4.28
CA GLY A 96 11.50 -12.66 4.00
C GLY A 96 10.28 -12.32 3.14
N SER A 97 10.13 -11.07 2.69
CA SER A 97 9.08 -10.68 1.74
C SER A 97 9.35 -11.23 0.34
N THR A 98 8.28 -11.37 -0.44
CA THR A 98 8.34 -11.79 -1.85
C THR A 98 7.73 -10.72 -2.75
N VAL A 99 8.31 -10.56 -3.94
CA VAL A 99 7.80 -9.68 -4.99
C VAL A 99 7.72 -10.53 -6.26
N THR A 100 6.50 -10.87 -6.66
CA THR A 100 6.25 -11.87 -7.70
C THR A 100 5.29 -11.31 -8.74
N ASN A 101 5.60 -11.50 -10.02
CA ASN A 101 4.79 -11.01 -11.15
C ASN A 101 4.52 -9.49 -11.10
N CYS A 102 5.51 -8.71 -10.64
CA CYS A 102 5.45 -7.26 -10.64
C CYS A 102 6.32 -6.69 -11.77
N ASP A 103 5.88 -5.59 -12.37
CA ASP A 103 6.75 -4.75 -13.17
C ASP A 103 7.71 -3.99 -12.23
N LEU A 104 8.99 -4.32 -12.30
CA LEU A 104 10.06 -3.70 -11.51
C LEU A 104 10.93 -2.75 -12.36
N SER A 105 10.47 -2.37 -13.56
CA SER A 105 11.18 -1.42 -14.41
C SER A 105 11.38 -0.08 -13.68
N GLY A 106 12.62 0.40 -13.67
CA GLY A 106 12.99 1.63 -12.99
C GLY A 106 13.06 1.55 -11.45
N VAL A 107 12.84 0.38 -10.83
CA VAL A 107 13.03 0.21 -9.38
C VAL A 107 14.52 0.30 -9.04
N ALA A 108 14.85 1.17 -8.10
CA ALA A 108 16.18 1.28 -7.53
C ALA A 108 16.22 0.66 -6.13
N ILE A 109 17.20 -0.20 -5.89
CA ILE A 109 17.52 -0.73 -4.55
C ILE A 109 18.88 -0.16 -4.16
N SER A 110 18.91 0.68 -3.14
CA SER A 110 20.10 1.43 -2.74
C SER A 110 20.19 1.51 -1.23
N ASN A 111 21.40 1.35 -0.68
CA ASN A 111 21.66 1.40 0.76
C ASN A 111 20.84 0.38 1.58
N CYS A 112 20.47 -0.75 0.98
CA CYS A 112 19.76 -1.84 1.65
C CYS A 112 20.72 -2.96 2.08
N ASN A 113 20.35 -3.70 3.12
CA ASN A 113 20.97 -5.00 3.39
C ASN A 113 20.44 -6.02 2.36
N LEU A 114 21.33 -6.52 1.50
CA LEU A 114 21.00 -7.45 0.41
C LEU A 114 21.29 -8.93 0.75
N ALA A 115 21.74 -9.22 1.97
CA ALA A 115 22.08 -10.59 2.37
C ALA A 115 20.90 -11.54 2.16
N GLY A 116 21.12 -12.61 1.39
CA GLY A 116 20.09 -13.59 1.05
C GLY A 116 19.01 -13.11 0.08
N THR A 117 19.08 -11.88 -0.45
CA THR A 117 18.16 -11.39 -1.48
C THR A 117 18.42 -12.12 -2.79
N THR A 118 17.34 -12.52 -3.48
CA THR A 118 17.44 -13.21 -4.77
C THR A 118 16.65 -12.49 -5.87
N ILE A 119 17.16 -12.58 -7.10
CA ILE A 119 16.45 -12.20 -8.33
C ILE A 119 16.35 -13.47 -9.18
N ASN A 120 15.12 -13.92 -9.45
CA ASN A 120 14.85 -15.18 -10.15
C ASN A 120 15.62 -16.38 -9.56
N GLY A 121 15.74 -16.43 -8.23
CA GLY A 121 16.45 -17.48 -7.50
C GLY A 121 17.97 -17.34 -7.45
N ILE A 122 18.55 -16.31 -8.07
CA ILE A 122 19.99 -16.05 -8.04
C ILE A 122 20.31 -15.03 -6.94
N LEU A 123 21.31 -15.31 -6.10
CA LEU A 123 21.74 -14.37 -5.06
C LEU A 123 22.26 -13.07 -5.67
N VAL A 124 21.76 -11.93 -5.18
CA VAL A 124 22.18 -10.61 -5.65
C VAL A 124 23.67 -10.38 -5.40
N GLU A 125 24.21 -10.87 -4.28
CA GLU A 125 25.65 -10.80 -3.99
C GLU A 125 26.51 -11.51 -5.05
N ASP A 126 26.03 -12.62 -5.60
CA ASP A 126 26.75 -13.35 -6.65
C ASP A 126 26.67 -12.61 -8.00
N LEU A 127 25.53 -11.99 -8.31
CA LEU A 127 25.38 -11.12 -9.48
C LEU A 127 26.36 -9.93 -9.41
N LEU A 128 26.46 -9.28 -8.25
CA LEU A 128 27.38 -8.15 -8.04
C LEU A 128 28.84 -8.59 -8.14
N LYS A 129 29.22 -9.71 -7.52
CA LYS A 129 30.58 -10.28 -7.66
C LYS A 129 30.91 -10.62 -9.10
N ALA A 130 29.95 -11.08 -9.90
CA ALA A 130 30.16 -11.40 -11.30
C ALA A 130 30.38 -10.15 -12.17
N TYR A 131 29.73 -9.03 -11.84
CA TYR A 131 29.87 -7.76 -12.56
C TYR A 131 31.18 -7.03 -12.26
N HIS A 132 31.65 -7.08 -11.01
CA HIS A 132 32.87 -6.39 -10.57
C HIS A 132 34.18 -7.18 -10.82
N LYS A 133 34.19 -8.09 -11.79
CA LYS A 133 35.39 -8.85 -12.17
C LYS A 133 36.35 -8.06 -13.04
#